data_AF-A0A7V2TWK9-F1
#
_entry.id   AF-A0A7V2TWK9-F1
#
_cell.length_a   1.000
_cell.length_b   1.000
_cell.length_c   1.000
_cell.angle_alpha   90.00
_cell.angle_beta   90.00
_cell.angle_gamma   90.00
#
_symmetry.space_group_name_H-M   'P 1'
#
loop_
_entity.id
_entity.type
_entity.pdbx_description
1 polymer ?
#
loop_
_entity_poly.entity_id
_entity_poly.type
_entity_poly.pdbx_seq_one_letter_code
_entity_poly.pdbx_strand_id
1 'polypeptide(L)'
;MANLQIKGIDQDLYAQIKKLASAENRSVSQQILYLAREYLAKWKTAQASRTPAQVLLGLSGSWEDDRTPEEIIREIKKARRNSKKLRKGI
;
A
#
# COMPACT_ATOMS: atom_id res chain seq x y z
N MET A 1 -35.00 4.49 -6.11
CA MET A 1 -33.82 4.80 -6.93
C MET A 1 -33.29 6.15 -6.48
N ALA A 2 -32.07 6.21 -5.95
CA ALA A 2 -31.44 7.50 -5.63
C ALA A 2 -30.87 8.10 -6.92
N ASN A 3 -31.22 9.35 -7.21
CA ASN A 3 -30.64 10.10 -8.31
C ASN A 3 -29.48 10.95 -7.76
N LEU A 4 -28.31 10.87 -8.39
CA LEU A 4 -27.14 11.69 -8.05
C LEU A 4 -26.93 12.72 -9.15
N GLN A 5 -27.13 13.99 -8.82
CA GLN A 5 -26.78 15.10 -9.71
C GLN A 5 -25.44 15.70 -9.27
N ILE A 6 -24.48 15.70 -10.19
CA ILE A 6 -23.17 16.34 -9.99
C ILE A 6 -23.23 17.72 -10.64
N LYS A 7 -23.01 18.77 -9.84
CA LYS A 7 -23.00 20.18 -10.31
C LYS A 7 -21.57 20.70 -10.36
N GLY A 8 -21.30 21.61 -11.31
CA GLY A 8 -19.99 22.25 -11.42
C GLY A 8 -18.87 21.34 -11.93
N ILE A 9 -19.20 20.31 -12.70
CA ILE A 9 -18.18 19.49 -13.34
C ILE A 9 -17.48 20.32 -14.42
N ASP A 10 -16.16 20.38 -14.33
CA ASP A 10 -15.32 20.98 -15.36
C ASP A 10 -15.49 20.24 -16.71
N GLN A 11 -15.46 20.98 -17.82
CA GLN A 11 -15.72 20.39 -19.14
C GLN A 11 -14.61 19.42 -19.57
N ASP A 12 -13.35 19.72 -19.25
CA ASP A 12 -12.24 18.84 -19.58
C ASP A 12 -12.30 17.56 -18.75
N LEU A 13 -12.69 17.67 -17.48
CA LEU A 13 -12.92 16.51 -16.62
C LEU A 13 -14.06 15.63 -17.17
N TYR A 14 -15.18 16.22 -17.57
CA TYR A 14 -16.29 15.49 -18.17
C TYR A 14 -15.88 14.79 -19.47
N ALA A 15 -15.11 15.47 -20.32
CA ALA A 15 -14.59 14.89 -21.56
C ALA A 15 -13.66 13.70 -21.31
N GLN A 16 -12.78 13.79 -20.31
CA GLN A 16 -11.90 12.69 -19.90
C GLN A 16 -12.71 11.48 -19.42
N ILE A 17 -13.72 11.69 -18.57
CA ILE A 17 -14.59 10.61 -18.08
C ILE A 17 -15.33 9.95 -19.24
N LYS A 18 -15.83 10.74 -20.20
CA LYS A 18 -16.52 10.22 -21.39
C LYS A 18 -15.59 9.37 -22.27
N LYS A 19 -14.35 9.82 -22.46
CA LYS A 19 -13.32 9.07 -23.21
C LYS A 19 -13.03 7.73 -22.51
N LEU A 20 -12.88 7.75 -21.19
CA LEU A 20 -12.61 6.55 -20.40
C LEU A 20 -13.80 5.59 -20.42
N ALA A 21 -15.02 6.10 -20.32
CA ALA A 21 -16.25 5.31 -20.43
C ALA A 21 -16.36 4.62 -21.79
N SER A 22 -16.03 5.33 -22.88
CA SER A 22 -16.01 4.76 -24.22
C SER A 22 -14.95 3.66 -24.38
N ALA A 23 -13.75 3.85 -23.82
CA ALA A 23 -12.68 2.85 -23.88
C ALA A 23 -13.06 1.56 -23.11
N GLU A 24 -13.78 1.70 -22.00
CA GLU A 24 -14.23 0.61 -21.14
C GLU A 24 -15.58 0.01 -21.57
N ASN A 25 -16.17 0.47 -22.69
CA ASN A 25 -17.50 0.09 -23.17
C ASN A 25 -18.61 0.23 -22.11
N ARG A 26 -18.59 1.33 -21.34
CA ARG A 26 -19.55 1.65 -20.28
C ARG A 26 -20.28 2.95 -20.57
N SER A 27 -21.49 3.09 -20.02
CA SER A 27 -22.13 4.41 -19.97
C SER A 27 -21.38 5.34 -19.00
N VAL A 28 -21.50 6.65 -19.21
CA VAL A 28 -20.88 7.66 -18.33
C VAL A 28 -21.33 7.50 -16.88
N SER A 29 -22.63 7.25 -16.65
CA SER A 29 -23.18 7.04 -15.30
C SER A 29 -22.59 5.80 -14.62
N GLN A 30 -22.44 4.70 -15.35
CA GLN A 30 -21.78 3.49 -14.84
C GLN A 30 -20.29 3.75 -14.56
N GLN A 31 -19.62 4.52 -15.41
CA GLN A 31 -18.21 4.85 -15.22
C GLN A 31 -17.99 5.70 -13.97
N ILE A 32 -18.85 6.69 -13.71
CA ILE A 32 -18.83 7.47 -12.47
C ILE A 32 -19.02 6.58 -11.25
N LEU A 33 -20.01 5.69 -11.27
CA LEU A 33 -20.24 4.75 -10.17
C LEU A 33 -19.04 3.83 -9.95
N TYR A 34 -18.43 3.35 -11.03
CA TYR A 34 -17.24 2.52 -10.97
C TYR A 34 -16.08 3.27 -10.31
N LEU A 35 -15.78 4.48 -10.76
CA LEU A 35 -14.70 5.32 -10.21
C LEU A 35 -14.95 5.64 -8.73
N ALA A 36 -16.18 5.98 -8.35
CA ALA A 36 -16.53 6.25 -6.96
C ALA A 36 -16.34 5.01 -6.07
N ARG A 37 -16.79 3.83 -6.54
CA ARG A 37 -16.61 2.57 -5.81
C ARG A 37 -15.14 2.20 -5.68
N GLU A 38 -14.37 2.34 -6.76
CA GLU A 38 -12.95 2.03 -6.79
C GLU A 38 -12.17 2.94 -5.84
N TYR A 39 -12.47 4.25 -5.86
CA TYR A 39 -11.87 5.22 -4.93
C TYR A 39 -12.18 4.87 -3.47
N LEU A 40 -13.44 4.55 -3.14
CA LEU A 40 -13.82 4.17 -1.78
C LEU A 40 -13.15 2.86 -1.33
N ALA A 41 -13.00 1.89 -2.23
CA ALA A 41 -12.28 0.66 -1.95
C ALA A 41 -10.80 0.93 -1.66
N LYS A 42 -10.13 1.71 -2.52
CA LYS A 42 -8.75 2.14 -2.33
C LYS A 42 -8.57 2.94 -1.05
N TRP A 43 -9.49 3.86 -0.74
CA TRP A 43 -9.43 4.68 0.47
C TRP A 43 -9.53 3.81 1.73
N LYS A 44 -10.43 2.82 1.77
CA LYS A 44 -10.51 1.86 2.88
C LYS A 44 -9.22 1.06 3.04
N THR A 45 -8.63 0.57 1.95
CA THR A 45 -7.35 -0.15 1.99
C THR A 45 -6.19 0.75 2.41
N ALA A 46 -6.16 2.00 1.95
CA ALA A 46 -5.14 2.99 2.30
C ALA A 46 -5.26 3.46 3.76
N GLN A 47 -6.46 3.47 4.34
CA GLN A 47 -6.65 3.70 5.78
C GLN A 47 -6.27 2.48 6.62
N ALA A 48 -6.48 1.26 6.10
CA ALA A 48 -6.15 0.02 6.79
C ALA A 48 -4.64 -0.31 6.78
N SER A 49 -3.90 0.19 5.78
CA SER A 49 -2.45 0.00 5.66
C SER A 49 -1.72 1.23 6.18
N ARG A 50 -0.64 1.03 6.96
CA ARG A 50 0.24 2.14 7.34
C ARG A 50 0.84 2.73 6.08
N THR A 51 0.78 4.06 5.94
CA THR A 51 1.44 4.73 4.83
C THR A 51 2.95 4.46 4.87
N PRO A 52 3.68 4.51 3.74
CA PRO A 52 5.13 4.35 3.75
C PRO A 52 5.83 5.28 4.75
N ALA A 53 5.36 6.53 4.87
CA ALA A 53 5.85 7.48 5.87
C ALA A 53 5.59 7.00 7.32
N GLN A 54 4.40 6.48 7.63
CA GLN A 54 4.09 5.91 8.94
C GLN A 54 4.93 4.66 9.25
N VAL A 55 5.23 3.83 8.25
CA VAL A 55 6.14 2.68 8.41
C VAL A 55 7.54 3.16 8.74
N LEU A 56 8.07 4.13 8.00
CA LEU A 56 9.41 4.69 8.25
C LEU A 56 9.52 5.35 9.63
N LEU A 57 8.50 6.11 10.03
CA LEU A 57 8.43 6.68 11.38
C LEU A 57 8.33 5.60 12.47
N GLY A 58 7.56 4.53 12.23
CA GLY A 58 7.48 3.41 13.18
C GLY A 58 8.75 2.58 13.29
N LEU A 59 9.62 2.61 12.26
CA LEU A 59 10.95 2.00 12.32
C LEU A 59 11.95 2.91 13.04
N SER A 60 11.70 4.22 13.12
CA SER A 60 12.56 5.10 13.89
C SER A 60 12.58 4.69 15.37
N GLY A 61 13.78 4.41 15.88
CA GLY A 61 13.97 3.90 17.24
C GLY A 61 13.82 2.38 17.40
N SER A 62 13.35 1.64 16.38
CA SER A 62 13.25 0.16 16.48
C SER A 62 14.60 -0.56 16.50
N TRP A 63 15.68 0.18 16.23
CA TRP A 63 17.06 -0.26 16.29
C TRP A 63 17.76 0.15 17.60
N GLU A 64 17.07 0.89 18.47
CA GLU A 64 17.55 1.10 19.84
C GLU A 64 17.44 -0.22 20.58
N ASP A 65 18.56 -0.63 21.17
CA ASP A 65 18.69 -1.90 21.86
C ASP A 65 19.32 -1.60 23.22
N ASP A 66 18.60 -1.94 24.28
CA ASP A 66 19.07 -1.75 25.66
C ASP A 66 20.17 -2.76 26.03
N ARG A 67 20.37 -3.80 25.20
CA ARG A 67 21.42 -4.80 25.42
C ARG A 67 22.79 -4.18 25.18
N THR A 68 23.73 -4.55 26.03
CA THR A 68 25.13 -4.21 25.85
C THR A 68 25.71 -4.91 24.62
N PRO A 69 26.76 -4.35 23.99
CA PRO A 69 27.47 -5.01 22.88
C PRO A 69 27.89 -6.45 23.22
N GLU A 70 28.31 -6.71 24.45
CA GLU A 70 28.75 -8.02 24.92
C GLU A 70 27.62 -9.06 24.91
N GLU A 71 26.41 -8.67 25.30
CA GLU A 71 25.22 -9.52 25.28
C GLU A 71 24.81 -9.87 23.86
N ILE A 72 24.81 -8.88 22.96
CA ILE A 72 24.53 -9.07 21.53
C ILE A 72 25.56 -10.04 20.92
N ILE A 73 26.86 -9.83 21.17
CA ILE A 73 27.93 -10.71 20.69
C ILE A 73 27.73 -12.14 21.20
N ARG A 74 27.38 -12.31 22.48
CA ARG A 74 27.18 -13.61 23.10
C ARG A 74 25.99 -14.35 22.48
N GLU A 75 24.89 -13.66 22.24
CA GLU A 75 23.70 -14.22 21.60
C GLU A 75 23.99 -14.66 20.16
N ILE A 76 24.64 -13.80 19.36
CA ILE A 76 25.03 -14.12 17.98
C ILE A 76 25.93 -15.37 17.95
N LYS A 77 26.91 -15.46 18.85
CA LYS A 77 27.79 -16.62 18.97
C LYS A 77 27.02 -17.88 19.37
N LYS A 78 26.04 -17.78 20.28
CA LYS A 78 25.20 -18.90 20.72
C LYS A 78 24.23 -19.37 19.62
N ALA A 79 23.64 -18.44 18.87
CA ALA A 79 22.68 -18.72 17.81
C ALA A 79 23.33 -19.27 16.53
N ARG A 80 24.65 -19.12 16.39
CA ARG A 80 25.42 -19.61 15.25
C ARG A 80 25.30 -21.13 15.12
N ARG A 81 24.49 -21.58 14.15
CA ARG A 81 24.44 -23.00 13.75
C ARG A 81 25.52 -23.26 12.70
N ASN A 82 26.50 -24.10 13.04
CA ASN A 82 27.46 -24.62 12.08
C ASN A 82 26.76 -25.61 11.13
N SER A 83 26.20 -25.10 10.04
CA SER A 83 25.61 -25.94 8.99
C SER A 83 26.72 -26.59 8.16
N LYS A 84 26.84 -27.93 8.25
CA LYS A 84 27.71 -28.70 7.34
C LYS A 84 27.15 -28.79 5.91
N LYS A 85 25.93 -28.30 5.64
CA LYS A 85 25.30 -28.37 4.31
C LYS A 85 26.04 -27.54 3.25
N LEU A 86 26.73 -26.47 3.66
CA LEU A 86 27.53 -25.63 2.75
C LEU A 86 28.97 -26.16 2.53
N ARG A 87 29.39 -27.24 3.21
CA ARG A 87 30.75 -27.80 3.06
C ARG A 87 30.99 -28.49 1.73
N LYS A 88 29.95 -28.88 0.99
CA LYS A 88 30.09 -29.57 -0.30
C LYS A 88 30.04 -28.64 -1.51
N GLY A 89 29.96 -27.32 -1.32
CA GLY A 89 29.70 -26.39 -2.42
C GLY A 89 28.30 -26.59 -3.00
N ILE A 90 27.86 -25.66 -3.83
CA ILE A 90 26.70 -25.84 -4.70
C ILE A 90 27.05 -26.91 -5.74
#